data_AF-A0A258ES39-F1
#
_entry.id   AF-A0A258ES39-F1
#
_cell.length_a   1.000
_cell.length_b   1.000
_cell.length_c   1.000
_cell.angle_alpha   90.00
_cell.angle_beta   90.00
_cell.angle_gamma   90.00
#
_symmetry.space_group_name_H-M   'P 1'
#
loop_
_entity.id
_entity.type
_entity.pdbx_description
1 polymer ?
#
loop_
_entity_poly.entity_id
_entity_poly.type
_entity_poly.pdbx_seq_one_letter_code
_entity_poly.pdbx_strand_id
1 'polypeptide(L)' 'MTKKKKKDEDPKVHSELKGFKMEINSFGEISSSLSIDRINEFLNKNVEDKKLKDRDDLKSED' A
#
# COMPACT_ATOMS: atom_id res chain seq x y z
N MET A 1 35.18 -4.67 -15.27
CA MET A 1 33.92 -5.35 -14.91
C MET A 1 32.79 -4.33 -15.02
N THR A 2 31.96 -4.43 -16.06
CA THR A 2 30.88 -3.46 -16.32
C THR A 2 29.77 -3.67 -15.31
N LYS A 3 29.59 -2.73 -14.36
CA LYS A 3 28.45 -2.70 -13.43
C LYS A 3 27.17 -2.65 -14.27
N LYS A 4 26.44 -3.77 -14.35
CA LYS A 4 25.10 -3.81 -14.93
C LYS A 4 24.25 -2.80 -14.16
N LYS A 5 23.89 -1.68 -14.81
CA LYS A 5 22.88 -0.76 -14.28
C LYS A 5 21.58 -1.56 -14.18
N LYS A 6 21.13 -1.85 -12.95
CA LYS A 6 19.79 -2.39 -12.73
C LYS A 6 18.83 -1.38 -13.36
N LYS A 7 18.05 -1.81 -14.35
CA LYS A 7 16.93 -1.00 -14.82
C LYS A 7 16.01 -0.84 -13.61
N ASP A 8 15.77 0.40 -13.20
CA ASP A 8 14.64 0.76 -12.37
C ASP A 8 13.38 0.42 -13.18
N GLU A 9 12.96 -0.84 -13.13
CA GLU A 9 11.63 -1.21 -13.60
C GLU A 9 10.65 -0.85 -12.50
N ASP A 10 9.65 -0.05 -12.85
CA ASP A 10 8.60 0.30 -11.92
C ASP A 10 7.92 -0.98 -11.41
N PRO A 11 7.63 -1.06 -10.11
CA PRO A 11 6.97 -2.23 -9.54
C PRO A 11 5.63 -2.47 -10.24
N LYS A 12 5.31 -3.74 -10.49
CA LYS A 12 4.01 -4.16 -11.05
C LYS A 12 2.92 -3.99 -10.01
N VAL A 13 2.41 -2.77 -9.89
CA VAL A 13 1.32 -2.39 -8.97
C VAL A 13 0.01 -2.19 -9.73
N HIS A 14 -1.10 -2.10 -8.99
CA HIS A 14 -2.39 -1.73 -9.56
C HIS A 14 -2.29 -0.42 -10.36
N SER A 15 -3.09 -0.27 -11.42
CA SER A 15 -3.07 0.94 -12.25
C SER A 15 -3.28 2.22 -11.44
N GLU A 16 -4.15 2.18 -10.44
CA GLU A 16 -4.39 3.28 -9.50
C GLU A 16 -3.16 3.61 -8.63
N LEU A 17 -2.26 2.65 -8.40
CA LEU A 17 -1.01 2.84 -7.64
C LEU A 17 0.20 3.14 -8.52
N LYS A 18 0.02 3.38 -9.83
CA LYS A 18 1.13 3.68 -10.73
C LYS A 18 1.92 4.90 -10.22
N GLY A 19 3.24 4.77 -10.12
CA GLY A 19 4.12 5.81 -9.58
C GLY A 19 4.21 5.83 -8.05
N PHE A 20 3.59 4.86 -7.36
CA PHE A 20 3.78 4.66 -5.93
C PHE A 20 5.20 4.16 -5.64
N LYS A 21 5.92 4.90 -4.81
CA LYS A 21 7.21 4.54 -4.24
C LYS A 21 7.11 4.70 -2.73
N MET A 22 7.70 3.75 -2.01
CA MET A 22 7.80 3.79 -0.55
C MET A 22 9.21 3.40 -0.15
N GLU A 23 9.80 4.17 0.75
CA GLU A 23 11.12 3.93 1.33
C GLU A 23 11.00 3.94 2.85
N ILE A 24 11.71 3.00 3.48
CA ILE A 24 11.80 2.90 4.93
C ILE A 24 13.27 3.09 5.28
N ASN A 25 13.57 4.11 6.08
CA ASN A 25 14.94 4.33 6.53
C ASN A 25 15.28 3.47 7.75
N SER A 26 16.56 3.44 8.12
CA SER A 26 17.04 2.66 9.28
C SER A 26 16.45 3.07 10.63
N PHE A 27 15.82 4.25 10.70
CA PHE A 27 15.12 4.75 11.89
C PHE A 27 13.63 4.37 11.91
N GLY A 28 13.14 3.69 10.87
CA GLY A 28 11.74 3.30 10.74
C GLY A 28 10.83 4.41 10.23
N GLU A 29 11.38 5.52 9.73
CA GLU A 29 10.58 6.55 9.08
C GLU A 29 10.17 6.09 7.68
N ILE A 30 8.90 6.28 7.36
CA ILE A 30 8.31 5.85 6.10
C ILE A 30 8.11 7.08 5.22
N SER A 31 8.75 7.08 4.05
CA SER A 31 8.56 8.10 3.02
C SER A 31 7.81 7.49 1.84
N SER A 32 6.74 8.14 1.39
CA SER A 32 5.98 7.70 0.22
C SER A 32 5.80 8.82 -0.81
N SER A 33 5.75 8.45 -2.09
CA SER A 33 5.43 9.38 -3.19
C SER A 33 3.94 9.72 -3.28
N LEU A 34 3.06 8.92 -2.67
CA LEU A 34 1.62 9.17 -2.62
C LEU A 34 1.18 9.62 -1.23
N SER A 35 0.10 10.41 -1.18
CA SER A 35 -0.51 10.81 0.08
C SER A 35 -1.11 9.62 0.81
N ILE A 36 -1.02 9.64 2.15
CA ILE A 36 -1.63 8.64 3.04
C ILE A 36 -3.12 8.48 2.74
N ASP A 37 -3.84 9.58 2.50
CA ASP A 37 -5.28 9.56 2.26
C ASP A 37 -5.65 8.71 1.05
N ARG A 38 -4.91 8.87 -0.06
CA ARG A 38 -5.13 8.11 -1.29
C ARG A 38 -4.86 6.61 -1.09
N ILE A 39 -3.84 6.28 -0.30
CA ILE A 39 -3.50 4.90 0.03
C ILE A 39 -4.61 4.28 0.88
N ASN A 40 -5.09 5.01 1.89
CA ASN A 40 -6.19 4.56 2.74
C ASN A 40 -7.48 4.32 1.94
N GLU A 41 -7.83 5.24 1.04
CA GLU A 41 -8.98 5.09 0.17
C GLU A 41 -8.86 3.85 -0.74
N PHE A 42 -7.67 3.65 -1.33
CA PHE A 42 -7.39 2.46 -2.13
C PHE A 42 -7.54 1.18 -1.31
N LEU A 43 -7.01 1.14 -0.09
CA LEU A 43 -7.11 -0.01 0.80
C LEU A 43 -8.56 -0.28 1.21
N ASN A 44 -9.32 0.74 1.64
CA ASN A 44 -10.72 0.60 2.02
C ASN A 44 -11.60 0.06 0.88
N LYS A 45 -11.28 0.41 -0.37
CA LYS A 45 -12.02 -0.04 -1.56
C LYS A 45 -11.67 -1.48 -1.98
N ASN A 46 -10.41 -1.88 -1.84
CA ASN A 46 -9.90 -3.12 -2.42
C ASN A 46 -9.61 -4.22 -1.38
N VAL A 47 -9.56 -3.88 -0.10
CA VAL A 47 -9.19 -4.78 0.99
C VAL A 47 -10.26 -4.73 2.06
N GLU A 48 -10.78 -5.90 2.44
CA GLU A 48 -11.66 -6.03 3.60
C GLU A 48 -10.90 -5.67 4.88
N ASP A 49 -11.49 -4.83 5.74
CA ASP A 49 -10.89 -4.52 7.03
C ASP A 49 -10.98 -5.76 7.95
N LYS A 50 -9.83 -6.43 8.11
CA LYS A 50 -9.70 -7.61 8.96
C LYS A 50 -10.08 -7.35 10.41
N LYS A 51 -9.97 -6.10 10.90
CA LYS A 51 -10.36 -5.74 12.26
C LYS A 51 -11.87 -5.74 12.46
N LEU A 52 -12.64 -5.66 11.37
CA LEU A 52 -14.10 -5.68 11.38
C LEU A 52 -14.66 -7.08 11.05
N LYS A 53 -13.82 -7.97 10.50
CA LYS A 53 -14.24 -9.29 10.03
C LYS A 53 -14.69 -10.23 11.16
N ASP A 54 -14.01 -10.17 12.30
CA ASP A 54 -14.26 -11.06 13.44
C ASP A 54 -15.08 -10.37 14.55
N ARG A 55 -15.74 -9.26 14.22
CA ARG A 55 -16.58 -8.52 15.16
C ARG A 55 -18.01 -9.03 15.09
N ASP A 56 -18.37 -9.90 16.04
CA ASP A 56 -19.74 -10.40 16.20
C ASP A 56 -20.74 -9.28 16.52
N ASP A 57 -20.28 -8.16 17.11
CA ASP A 57 -21.09 -6.98 17.41
C ASP A 57 -21.43 -6.12 16.17
N LEU A 58 -20.73 -6.32 15.05
CA LEU A 58 -20.99 -5.65 13.77
C LEU A 58 -21.77 -6.50 12.78
N LYS A 59 -22.00 -7.79 13.07
CA LYS A 59 -23.09 -8.54 12.43
C LYS A 59 -24.41 -7.99 12.97
N SER A 60 -24.82 -6.83 12.46
CA SER A 60 -26.18 -6.35 12.71
C SER A 60 -27.18 -7.36 12.18
N GLU A 61 -28.21 -7.58 13.00
CA GLU A 61 -29.40 -8.38 12.79
C GLU A 61 -29.87 -8.43 11.32
N ASP A 62 -29.81 -9.63 10.72
CA ASP A 62 -30.74 -10.08 9.68
C ASP A 62 -31.79 -11.00 10.34
#